data_AF-A0A447UEQ0-F1
#
_entry.id   AF-A0A447UEQ0-F1
#
_cell.length_a   1.000
_cell.length_b   1.000
_cell.length_c   1.000
_cell.angle_alpha   90.00
_cell.angle_beta   90.00
_cell.angle_gamma   90.00
#
_symmetry.space_group_name_H-M   'P 1'
#
loop_
_entity.id
_entity.type
_entity.pdbx_description
1 polymer ?
#
loop_
_entity_poly.entity_id
_entity_poly.type
_entity_poly.pdbx_seq_one_letter_code
_entity_poly.pdbx_strand_id
1 'polypeptide(L)'
;MAEVLFGTVNVDAFFLEYDNDRSGDFAPLRFVRPGRQQVVLGLVTTKNGELENPEGVKARLQEAERYVAKEQICLSPQCGFASTEEGNTLTEAQQWGKVRLITEIASQVW
;
A
#
# COMPACT_ATOMS: atom_id res chain seq x y z
N MET A 1 19.95 -0.26 -3.70
CA MET A 1 18.90 0.09 -4.69
C MET A 1 17.88 1.07 -4.11
N ALA A 2 17.26 0.77 -2.96
CA ALA A 2 16.26 1.66 -2.34
C ALA A 2 16.79 3.06 -1.98
N GLU A 3 18.00 3.18 -1.46
CA GLU A 3 18.63 4.47 -1.11
C GLU A 3 18.74 5.41 -2.32
N VAL A 4 19.14 4.88 -3.48
CA VAL A 4 19.19 5.64 -4.73
C VAL A 4 17.76 5.99 -5.17
N LEU A 5 16.85 5.02 -5.22
CA LEU A 5 15.48 5.25 -5.67
C LEU A 5 14.77 6.34 -4.85
N PHE A 6 14.71 6.19 -3.53
CA PHE A 6 14.01 7.13 -2.64
C PHE A 6 14.79 8.44 -2.44
N GLY A 7 16.13 8.39 -2.47
CA GLY A 7 16.96 9.56 -2.26
C GLY A 7 17.10 10.47 -3.49
N THR A 8 17.15 9.90 -4.70
CA THR A 8 17.50 10.66 -5.92
C THR A 8 16.33 10.90 -6.86
N VAL A 9 15.29 10.06 -6.86
CA VAL A 9 14.15 10.25 -7.76
C VAL A 9 13.22 11.32 -7.20
N ASN A 10 12.99 12.37 -8.00
CA ASN A 10 12.16 13.51 -7.61
C ASN A 10 10.71 13.33 -8.06
N VAL A 11 9.97 12.55 -7.29
CA VAL A 11 8.52 12.35 -7.42
C VAL A 11 7.81 12.71 -6.12
N ASP A 12 6.55 13.08 -6.22
CA ASP A 12 5.72 13.44 -5.06
C ASP A 12 5.24 12.21 -4.27
N ALA A 13 5.06 11.06 -4.95
CA ALA A 13 4.60 9.83 -4.34
C ALA A 13 5.21 8.59 -4.98
N PHE A 14 5.45 7.56 -4.16
CA PHE A 14 5.77 6.21 -4.59
C PHE A 14 4.59 5.28 -4.31
N PHE A 15 4.15 4.51 -5.30
CA PHE A 15 3.18 3.42 -5.13
C PHE A 15 3.96 2.12 -5.03
N LEU A 16 3.84 1.43 -3.89
CA LEU A 16 4.63 0.25 -3.57
C LEU A 16 3.74 -0.94 -3.22
N GLU A 17 3.97 -2.07 -3.87
CA GLU A 17 3.19 -3.29 -3.66
C GLU A 17 3.72 -4.07 -2.43
N TYR A 18 2.85 -4.30 -1.45
CA TYR A 18 3.17 -4.99 -0.19
C TYR A 18 2.05 -5.94 0.27
N ASP A 19 1.24 -6.46 -0.66
CA ASP A 19 0.02 -7.24 -0.37
C ASP A 19 0.28 -8.66 0.14
N ASN A 20 1.50 -9.17 -0.01
CA ASN A 20 1.85 -10.54 0.36
C ASN A 20 3.22 -10.62 1.05
N ASP A 21 3.46 -11.73 1.75
CA ASP A 21 4.67 -11.98 2.55
C ASP A 21 5.99 -11.95 1.76
N ARG A 22 5.93 -12.09 0.42
CA ARG A 22 7.13 -12.02 -0.43
C ARG A 22 7.64 -10.59 -0.62
N SER A 23 6.85 -9.59 -0.23
CA SER A 23 7.17 -8.16 -0.41
C SER A 23 8.21 -7.65 0.60
N GLY A 24 8.57 -8.47 1.58
CA GLY A 24 9.58 -8.13 2.59
C GLY A 24 9.08 -7.12 3.64
N ASP A 25 10.02 -6.60 4.42
CA ASP A 25 9.77 -5.61 5.47
C ASP A 25 9.75 -4.16 4.93
N PHE A 26 9.38 -3.22 5.79
CA PHE A 26 9.38 -1.79 5.48
C PHE A 26 10.72 -1.09 5.74
N ALA A 27 11.78 -1.82 6.07
CA ALA A 27 13.08 -1.22 6.38
C ALA A 27 13.66 -0.33 5.27
N PRO A 28 13.38 -0.55 3.96
CA PRO A 28 13.78 0.37 2.89
C PRO A 28 13.14 1.76 2.95
N LEU A 29 11.98 1.93 3.62
CA LEU A 29 11.28 3.21 3.70
C LEU A 29 12.06 4.27 4.49
N ARG A 30 13.07 3.86 5.28
CA ARG A 30 13.97 4.78 5.99
C ARG A 30 14.73 5.76 5.09
N PHE A 31 14.80 5.46 3.80
CA PHE A 31 15.46 6.31 2.80
C PHE A 31 14.50 7.31 2.13
N VAL A 32 13.20 7.26 2.46
CA VAL A 32 12.21 8.24 2.00
C VAL A 32 12.51 9.59 2.65
N ARG A 33 12.53 10.64 1.83
CA ARG A 33 12.88 11.98 2.29
C ARG A 33 11.77 12.54 3.20
N PRO A 34 12.08 12.89 4.47
CA PRO A 34 11.09 13.40 5.40
C PRO A 34 10.38 14.66 4.87
N GLY A 35 9.06 14.71 5.03
CA GLY A 35 8.21 15.85 4.65
C GLY A 35 8.13 16.17 3.16
N ARG A 36 8.71 15.33 2.27
CA ARG A 36 8.78 15.63 0.84
C ARG A 36 7.98 14.67 -0.04
N GLN A 37 8.00 13.37 0.29
CA GLN A 37 7.45 12.33 -0.58
C GLN A 37 6.44 11.48 0.18
N GLN A 38 5.33 11.17 -0.46
CA GLN A 38 4.33 10.24 0.04
C GLN A 38 4.71 8.80 -0.33
N VAL A 39 4.37 7.87 0.53
CA VAL A 39 4.54 6.43 0.34
C VAL A 39 3.15 5.81 0.36
N VAL A 40 2.66 5.45 -0.81
CA VAL A 40 1.38 4.78 -0.99
C VAL A 40 1.62 3.27 -0.90
N LEU A 41 1.20 2.68 0.22
CA LEU A 41 1.36 1.26 0.50
C LEU A 41 0.17 0.50 -0.08
N GLY A 42 0.46 -0.34 -1.06
CA GLY A 42 -0.46 -1.28 -1.68
C GLY A 42 -0.61 -2.53 -0.81
N LEU A 43 -1.45 -2.49 0.21
CA LEU A 43 -1.63 -3.56 1.20
C LEU A 43 -2.87 -4.43 0.95
N VAL A 44 -3.68 -4.06 -0.04
CA VAL A 44 -4.93 -4.74 -0.38
C VAL A 44 -4.77 -5.40 -1.75
N THR A 45 -4.88 -6.73 -1.82
CA THR A 45 -4.66 -7.47 -3.06
C THR A 45 -5.77 -7.22 -4.07
N THR A 46 -5.38 -7.12 -5.33
CA THR A 46 -6.29 -7.04 -6.49
C THR A 46 -6.30 -8.33 -7.30
N LYS A 47 -5.62 -9.39 -6.85
CA LYS A 47 -5.54 -10.69 -7.54
C LYS A 47 -6.80 -11.53 -7.31
N ASN A 48 -7.44 -11.38 -6.15
CA ASN A 48 -8.64 -12.13 -5.76
C ASN A 48 -9.64 -11.22 -5.01
N GLY A 49 -10.85 -11.72 -4.84
CA GLY A 49 -11.95 -10.99 -4.20
C GLY A 49 -12.12 -11.21 -2.69
N GLU A 50 -11.22 -11.93 -2.01
CA GLU A 50 -11.29 -12.12 -0.55
C GLU A 50 -10.89 -10.81 0.14
N LEU A 51 -11.69 -10.35 1.11
CA LEU A 51 -11.38 -9.11 1.83
C LEU A 51 -10.25 -9.34 2.84
N GLU A 52 -9.33 -8.39 2.91
CA GLU A 52 -8.25 -8.37 3.87
C GLU A 52 -8.77 -8.21 5.30
N ASN A 53 -8.03 -8.76 6.26
CA ASN A 53 -8.27 -8.50 7.67
C ASN A 53 -7.94 -7.02 7.99
N PRO A 54 -8.91 -6.18 8.40
CA PRO A 54 -8.68 -4.76 8.67
C PRO A 54 -7.60 -4.53 9.74
N GLU A 55 -7.57 -5.35 10.79
CA GLU A 55 -6.59 -5.22 11.88
C GLU A 55 -5.18 -5.59 11.41
N GLY A 56 -5.06 -6.55 10.49
CA GLY A 56 -3.80 -6.91 9.86
C GLY A 56 -3.24 -5.75 9.02
N VAL A 57 -4.09 -5.09 8.23
CA VAL A 57 -3.69 -3.93 7.42
C VAL A 57 -3.25 -2.77 8.32
N LYS A 58 -3.99 -2.47 9.39
CA LYS A 58 -3.60 -1.43 10.36
C LYS A 58 -2.26 -1.74 11.04
N ALA A 59 -2.03 -2.98 11.43
CA ALA A 59 -0.75 -3.40 12.02
C ALA A 59 0.43 -3.19 11.07
N ARG A 60 0.22 -3.43 9.76
CA ARG A 60 1.22 -3.17 8.72
C ARG A 60 1.47 -1.66 8.54
N LEU A 61 0.43 -0.82 8.57
CA LEU A 61 0.59 0.64 8.54
C LEU A 61 1.42 1.11 9.75
N GLN A 62 1.12 0.62 10.96
CA GLN A 62 1.91 0.92 12.17
C GLN A 62 3.35 0.43 12.10
N GLU A 63 3.62 -0.68 11.41
CA GLU A 63 4.98 -1.14 11.15
C GLU A 63 5.75 -0.16 10.25
N ALA A 64 5.10 0.37 9.21
CA ALA A 64 5.71 1.35 8.31
C ALA A 64 6.04 2.68 9.02
N GLU A 65 5.22 3.09 10.00
CA GLU A 65 5.46 4.30 10.83
C GLU A 65 6.79 4.26 11.59
N ARG A 66 7.41 3.08 11.76
CA ARG A 66 8.75 2.97 12.37
C ARG A 66 9.86 3.52 11.47
N TYR A 67 9.60 3.68 10.17
CA TYR A 67 10.60 4.03 9.16
C TYR A 67 10.31 5.35 8.45
N VAL A 68 9.05 5.76 8.35
CA VAL A 68 8.63 7.00 7.69
C VAL A 68 7.48 7.63 8.48
N ALA A 69 7.38 8.97 8.48
CA ALA A 69 6.35 9.68 9.23
C ALA A 69 4.93 9.31 8.77
N LYS A 70 3.98 9.23 9.71
CA LYS A 70 2.59 8.83 9.44
C LYS A 70 1.92 9.70 8.40
N GLU A 71 2.22 11.00 8.38
CA GLU A 71 1.69 11.99 7.44
C GLU A 71 2.24 11.81 6.02
N GLN A 72 3.22 10.92 5.85
CA GLN A 72 3.78 10.52 4.56
C GLN A 72 3.30 9.14 4.11
N ILE A 73 2.44 8.47 4.86
CA ILE A 73 1.91 7.15 4.52
C ILE A 73 0.51 7.31 3.93
N CYS A 74 0.24 6.56 2.86
CA CYS A 74 -1.08 6.40 2.26
C CYS A 74 -1.41 4.91 2.09
N LEU A 75 -2.70 4.57 2.03
CA LEU A 75 -3.19 3.21 1.78
C LEU A 75 -3.83 3.12 0.39
N SER A 76 -3.54 2.03 -0.34
CA SER A 76 -4.16 1.74 -1.64
C SER A 76 -4.27 0.23 -1.88
N PRO A 77 -4.97 -0.21 -2.94
CA PRO A 77 -4.79 -1.56 -3.46
C PRO A 77 -3.35 -1.74 -3.96
N GLN A 78 -2.89 -2.98 -4.08
CA GLN A 78 -1.56 -3.29 -4.62
C GLN A 78 -1.34 -2.69 -6.02
N CYS A 79 -2.37 -2.74 -6.86
CA CYS A 79 -2.28 -2.37 -8.27
C CYS A 79 -3.67 -1.96 -8.76
N GLY A 80 -3.80 -1.68 -10.05
CA GLY A 80 -5.11 -1.51 -10.68
C GLY A 80 -5.97 -2.78 -10.61
N PHE A 81 -7.29 -2.60 -10.68
CA PHE A 81 -8.24 -3.72 -10.83
C PHE A 81 -8.36 -4.21 -12.28
N ALA A 82 -7.86 -3.44 -13.25
CA ALA A 82 -7.85 -3.80 -14.66
C ALA A 82 -6.92 -5.02 -14.93
N SER A 83 -7.43 -5.98 -15.67
CA SER A 83 -6.83 -7.28 -15.96
C SER A 83 -5.53 -7.17 -16.78
N THR A 84 -4.48 -7.88 -16.38
CA THR A 84 -3.42 -8.37 -17.30
C THR A 84 -3.86 -9.70 -17.94
N GLU A 85 -3.08 -10.27 -18.87
CA GLU A 85 -3.42 -11.52 -19.61
C GLU A 85 -3.87 -12.70 -18.73
N GLU A 86 -3.45 -12.78 -17.47
CA GLU A 86 -3.84 -13.84 -16.53
C GLU A 86 -5.16 -13.57 -15.77
N GLY A 87 -5.71 -12.36 -15.84
CA GLY A 87 -7.01 -12.02 -15.27
C GLY A 87 -7.05 -11.94 -13.74
N ASN A 88 -7.45 -10.78 -13.21
CA ASN A 88 -7.84 -10.65 -11.81
C ASN A 88 -9.14 -11.44 -11.57
N THR A 89 -9.16 -12.38 -10.61
CA THR A 89 -10.36 -13.18 -10.30
C THR A 89 -11.24 -12.46 -9.27
N LEU A 90 -11.93 -11.40 -9.71
CA LEU A 90 -12.82 -10.57 -8.89
C LEU A 90 -14.03 -10.10 -9.69
N THR A 91 -15.18 -10.12 -9.03
CA THR A 91 -16.40 -9.45 -9.49
C THR A 91 -16.35 -7.95 -9.17
N GLU A 92 -17.16 -7.16 -9.87
CA GLU A 92 -17.33 -5.74 -9.58
C GLU A 92 -17.74 -5.49 -8.12
N ALA A 93 -18.62 -6.33 -7.57
CA ALA A 93 -19.04 -6.24 -6.17
C ALA A 93 -17.85 -6.44 -5.20
N GLN A 94 -16.95 -7.38 -5.51
CA GLN A 94 -15.74 -7.60 -4.71
C GLN A 94 -14.75 -6.43 -4.85
N GLN A 95 -14.58 -5.88 -6.06
CA GLN A 95 -13.78 -4.68 -6.28
C GLN A 95 -14.29 -3.50 -5.42
N TRP A 96 -15.59 -3.24 -5.41
CA TRP A 96 -16.15 -2.20 -4.55
C TRP A 96 -16.02 -2.53 -3.06
N GLY A 97 -16.10 -3.80 -2.68
CA GLY A 97 -15.80 -4.25 -1.32
C GLY A 97 -14.39 -3.85 -0.88
N LYS A 98 -13.39 -4.05 -1.75
CA LYS A 98 -11.98 -3.66 -1.52
C LYS A 98 -11.83 -2.15 -1.35
N VAL A 99 -12.48 -1.36 -2.21
CA VAL A 99 -12.46 0.11 -2.11
C VAL A 99 -13.09 0.58 -0.80
N ARG A 100 -14.24 0.01 -0.41
CA ARG A 100 -14.90 0.34 0.87
C ARG A 100 -14.02 0.01 2.06
N LEU A 101 -13.40 -1.17 2.07
CA LEU A 101 -12.47 -1.58 3.11
C LEU A 101 -11.31 -0.60 3.27
N ILE A 102 -10.71 -0.15 2.16
CA ILE A 102 -9.64 0.86 2.18
C ILE A 102 -10.14 2.17 2.78
N THR A 103 -11.30 2.66 2.36
CA THR A 103 -11.86 3.92 2.90
C THR A 103 -12.19 3.80 4.39
N GLU A 104 -12.70 2.65 4.83
CA GLU A 104 -13.01 2.39 6.23
C GLU A 104 -11.73 2.39 7.08
N ILE A 105 -10.70 1.63 6.67
CA ILE A 105 -9.42 1.61 7.37
C ILE A 105 -8.80 3.00 7.41
N ALA A 106 -8.81 3.72 6.29
CA ALA A 106 -8.26 5.06 6.23
C ALA A 106 -8.93 6.00 7.24
N SER A 107 -10.26 5.98 7.35
CA SER A 107 -11.00 6.80 8.31
C SER A 107 -10.75 6.48 9.78
N GLN A 108 -10.16 5.32 10.08
CA GLN A 108 -9.83 4.90 11.45
C GLN A 108 -8.35 5.17 11.78
N VAL A 109 -7.49 5.25 10.76
CA VAL A 109 -6.06 5.51 10.93
C VAL A 109 -5.76 7.01 10.91
N TRP A 110 -6.41 7.77 10.03
CA TRP A 110 -6.25 9.21 9.85
C TRP A 110 -7.55 9.94 10.19
#